data_AF-A0A8H3J2F0-F1
#
_entry.id   AF-A0A8H3J2F0-F1
#
_cell.length_a   1.000
_cell.length_b   1.000
_cell.length_c   1.000
_cell.angle_alpha   90.00
_cell.angle_beta   90.00
_cell.angle_gamma   90.00
#
_symmetry.space_group_name_H-M   'P 1'
#
loop_
_entity.id
_entity.type
_entity.pdbx_description
1 polymer ?
#
loop_
_entity_poly.entity_id
_entity_poly.type
_entity_poly.pdbx_seq_one_letter_code
_entity_poly.pdbx_strand_id
1 'polypeptide(L)'
;MPQNDYIDRHTKLHGKRLDHDERVRKRTAREAHKVAKDSQSFTGLRAKLYQKKRHHEKIQMKKQIRQKEESNVKSAGPQEPSSTPLPQYLLDRSQPTSAKALSSAIKNKRKESAAKFSVPLPKVKGISEEEMFKVVKTGKKTAKKGW
;
A
#
# COMPACT_ATOMS: atom_id res chain seq x y z
N MET A 1 -35.88 5.79 -17.06
CA MET A 1 -34.83 4.90 -16.51
C MET A 1 -35.39 3.49 -16.46
N PRO A 2 -34.59 2.45 -16.78
CA PRO A 2 -35.05 1.08 -16.57
C PRO A 2 -35.32 0.83 -15.08
N GLN A 3 -36.41 0.11 -14.78
CA GLN A 3 -36.94 -0.06 -13.43
C GLN A 3 -36.56 -1.45 -12.86
N ASN A 4 -36.05 -1.46 -11.62
CA ASN A 4 -35.61 -2.65 -10.87
C ASN A 4 -34.53 -3.48 -11.61
N ASP A 5 -34.34 -4.75 -11.21
CA ASP A 5 -33.40 -5.70 -11.82
C ASP A 5 -33.99 -6.39 -13.06
N TYR A 6 -34.31 -5.60 -14.09
CA TYR A 6 -34.91 -6.10 -15.34
C TYR A 6 -34.01 -7.10 -16.08
N ILE A 7 -32.68 -7.01 -15.98
CA ILE A 7 -31.72 -7.95 -16.61
C ILE A 7 -31.79 -9.33 -15.95
N ASP A 8 -31.84 -9.38 -14.62
CA ASP A 8 -31.94 -10.63 -13.88
C ASP A 8 -33.31 -11.27 -14.08
N ARG A 9 -34.38 -10.47 -14.12
CA ARG A 9 -35.72 -10.94 -14.49
C ARG A 9 -35.74 -11.55 -15.89
N HIS A 10 -35.18 -10.85 -16.88
CA HIS A 10 -35.08 -11.38 -18.25
C HIS A 10 -34.28 -12.69 -18.30
N THR A 11 -33.17 -12.79 -17.56
CA THR A 11 -32.35 -14.01 -17.50
C THR A 11 -33.10 -15.16 -16.83
N LYS A 12 -33.94 -14.90 -15.83
CA LYS A 12 -34.79 -15.92 -15.18
C LYS A 12 -35.93 -16.38 -16.09
N LEU A 13 -36.53 -15.48 -16.85
CA LEU A 13 -37.67 -15.76 -17.73
C LEU A 13 -37.26 -16.42 -19.05
N HIS A 14 -36.20 -15.92 -19.67
CA HIS A 14 -35.78 -16.31 -21.03
C HIS A 14 -34.44 -17.04 -21.05
N GLY A 15 -33.80 -17.22 -19.89
CA GLY A 15 -32.49 -17.85 -19.80
C GLY A 15 -31.36 -16.94 -20.29
N LYS A 16 -30.19 -17.56 -20.45
CA LYS A 16 -29.02 -16.95 -21.11
C LYS A 16 -28.97 -17.39 -22.56
N ARG A 17 -28.08 -16.78 -23.34
CA ARG A 17 -27.76 -17.29 -24.68
C ARG A 17 -27.33 -18.75 -24.60
N LEU A 18 -27.75 -19.56 -25.57
CA LEU A 18 -27.44 -21.00 -25.62
C LEU A 18 -25.92 -21.28 -25.60
N ASP A 19 -25.12 -20.40 -26.21
CA ASP A 19 -23.65 -20.50 -26.29
C ASP A 19 -22.90 -19.89 -25.09
N HIS A 20 -23.62 -19.38 -24.07
CA HIS A 20 -23.03 -18.60 -22.99
C HIS A 20 -22.00 -19.40 -22.20
N ASP A 21 -22.38 -20.57 -21.70
CA ASP A 21 -21.55 -21.35 -20.79
C ASP A 21 -20.33 -21.96 -21.51
N GLU A 22 -20.50 -22.37 -22.76
CA GLU A 22 -19.38 -22.81 -23.59
C GLU A 22 -18.36 -21.69 -23.82
N ARG A 23 -18.85 -20.47 -24.09
CA ARG A 23 -17.97 -19.31 -24.33
C ARG A 23 -17.25 -18.88 -23.07
N VAL A 24 -17.92 -18.91 -21.92
CA VAL A 24 -17.29 -18.63 -20.63
C VAL A 24 -16.22 -19.69 -20.32
N ARG A 25 -16.53 -20.98 -20.46
CA ARG A 25 -15.56 -22.07 -20.28
C ARG A 25 -14.35 -21.95 -21.20
N LYS A 26 -14.56 -21.70 -22.49
CA LYS A 26 -13.47 -21.50 -23.45
C LYS A 26 -12.67 -20.22 -23.16
N ARG A 27 -13.28 -19.20 -22.54
CA ARG A 27 -12.60 -17.96 -22.15
C ARG A 27 -11.70 -18.19 -20.93
N THR A 28 -12.21 -18.82 -19.88
CA THR A 28 -11.44 -19.13 -18.67
C THR A 28 -10.28 -20.07 -18.99
N ALA A 29 -10.50 -21.09 -19.83
CA ALA A 29 -9.43 -21.99 -20.27
C ALA A 29 -8.29 -21.27 -21.03
N ARG A 30 -8.63 -20.28 -21.88
CA ARG A 30 -7.64 -19.51 -22.64
C ARG A 30 -6.95 -18.41 -21.83
N GLU A 31 -7.47 -18.07 -20.66
CA GLU A 31 -6.97 -16.97 -19.84
C GLU A 31 -5.52 -17.19 -19.40
N ALA A 32 -5.14 -18.42 -19.04
CA ALA A 32 -3.77 -18.75 -18.66
C ALA A 32 -2.76 -18.45 -19.79
N HIS A 33 -3.07 -18.87 -21.03
CA HIS A 33 -2.24 -18.58 -22.19
C HIS A 33 -2.21 -17.10 -22.53
N LYS A 34 -3.36 -16.42 -22.40
CA LYS A 34 -3.46 -14.98 -22.64
C LYS A 34 -2.60 -14.19 -21.64
N VAL A 35 -2.65 -14.54 -20.35
CA VAL A 35 -1.85 -13.91 -19.29
C VAL A 35 -0.35 -14.04 -19.57
N ALA A 36 0.10 -15.21 -20.03
CA ALA A 36 1.49 -15.43 -20.41
C ALA A 36 1.89 -14.59 -21.64
N LYS A 37 1.06 -14.60 -22.68
CA LYS A 37 1.27 -13.80 -23.90
C LYS A 37 1.30 -12.30 -23.60
N ASP A 38 0.36 -11.80 -22.82
CA ASP A 38 0.26 -10.40 -22.42
C ASP A 38 1.50 -9.96 -21.61
N SER A 39 2.02 -10.85 -20.76
CA SER A 39 3.25 -10.59 -20.01
C SER A 39 4.49 -10.41 -20.89
N GLN A 40 4.57 -11.13 -22.00
CA GLN A 40 5.71 -11.11 -22.93
C GLN A 40 5.58 -10.01 -23.98
N SER A 41 4.34 -9.66 -24.36
CA SER A 41 4.07 -8.76 -25.49
C SER A 41 3.86 -7.30 -25.09
N PHE A 42 3.43 -7.01 -23.85
CA PHE A 42 3.26 -5.63 -23.42
C PHE A 42 4.60 -4.92 -23.31
N THR A 43 4.65 -3.68 -23.79
CA THR A 43 5.83 -2.80 -23.74
C THR A 43 5.54 -1.52 -22.95
N GLY A 44 6.59 -0.82 -22.55
CA GLY A 44 6.51 0.49 -21.90
C GLY A 44 5.75 0.49 -20.57
N LEU A 45 4.96 1.55 -20.33
CA LEU A 45 4.22 1.77 -19.08
C LEU A 45 3.17 0.68 -18.83
N ARG A 46 2.54 0.17 -19.90
CA ARG A 46 1.55 -0.91 -19.80
C ARG A 46 2.15 -2.18 -19.21
N ALA A 47 3.37 -2.55 -19.62
CA ALA A 47 4.09 -3.69 -19.06
C ALA A 47 4.37 -3.51 -17.56
N LYS A 48 4.83 -2.32 -17.16
CA LYS A 48 5.11 -1.99 -15.76
C LYS A 48 3.87 -2.09 -14.88
N LEU A 49 2.75 -1.53 -15.33
CA LEU A 49 1.47 -1.61 -14.60
C LEU A 49 0.96 -3.05 -14.51
N TYR A 50 1.07 -3.81 -15.60
CA TYR A 50 0.67 -5.21 -15.64
C TYR A 50 1.46 -6.07 -14.64
N GLN A 51 2.79 -5.95 -14.63
CA GLN A 51 3.63 -6.69 -13.69
C GLN A 51 3.39 -6.26 -12.23
N LYS A 52 3.18 -4.96 -11.99
CA LYS A 52 2.79 -4.46 -10.66
C LYS A 52 1.50 -5.13 -10.21
N LYS A 53 0.46 -5.17 -11.05
CA LYS A 53 -0.81 -5.84 -10.73
C LYS A 53 -0.62 -7.32 -10.40
N ARG A 54 0.12 -8.06 -11.25
CA ARG A 54 0.41 -9.49 -11.05
C ARG A 54 1.18 -9.77 -9.75
N HIS A 55 2.10 -8.89 -9.38
CA HIS A 55 2.83 -9.00 -8.10
C HIS A 55 1.88 -8.87 -6.90
N HIS A 56 0.94 -7.91 -6.93
CA HIS A 56 -0.03 -7.72 -5.85
C HIS A 56 -0.98 -8.91 -5.75
N GLU A 57 -1.50 -9.41 -6.88
CA GLU A 57 -2.35 -10.60 -6.93
C GLU A 57 -1.63 -11.83 -6.32
N LYS A 58 -0.35 -12.04 -6.65
CA LYS A 58 0.45 -13.13 -6.07
C LYS A 58 0.62 -12.99 -4.56
N ILE A 59 0.89 -11.78 -4.07
CA ILE A 59 1.01 -11.54 -2.61
C ILE A 59 -0.32 -11.79 -1.91
N GLN A 60 -1.42 -11.28 -2.47
CA GLN A 60 -2.75 -11.46 -1.90
C GLN A 60 -3.10 -12.95 -1.79
N MET A 61 -2.90 -13.72 -2.87
CA MET A 61 -3.14 -15.16 -2.86
C MET A 61 -2.24 -15.89 -1.86
N LYS A 62 -0.94 -15.55 -1.79
CA LYS A 62 -0.02 -16.12 -0.80
C LYS A 62 -0.49 -15.86 0.64
N LYS A 63 -0.95 -14.64 0.93
CA LYS A 63 -1.49 -14.28 2.25
C LYS A 63 -2.77 -15.06 2.57
N GLN A 64 -3.67 -15.20 1.60
CA GLN A 64 -4.92 -15.95 1.77
C GLN A 64 -4.66 -17.45 2.01
N ILE A 65 -3.75 -18.06 1.24
CA ILE A 65 -3.33 -19.44 1.43
C ILE A 65 -2.74 -19.62 2.83
N ARG A 66 -1.77 -18.76 3.20
CA ARG A 66 -1.15 -18.79 4.52
C ARG A 66 -2.16 -18.64 5.65
N GLN A 67 -3.09 -17.70 5.54
CA GLN A 67 -4.16 -17.50 6.53
C GLN A 67 -5.04 -18.75 6.64
N LYS A 68 -5.34 -19.41 5.52
CA LYS A 68 -6.14 -20.65 5.53
C LYS A 68 -5.38 -21.81 6.17
N GLU A 69 -4.09 -21.95 5.87
CA GLU A 69 -3.20 -22.95 6.48
C GLU A 69 -3.07 -22.73 7.99
N GLU A 70 -2.83 -21.49 8.41
CA GLU A 70 -2.77 -21.06 9.82
C GLU A 70 -4.13 -21.26 10.53
N SER A 71 -5.27 -21.13 9.84
CA SER A 71 -6.58 -21.41 10.45
C SER A 71 -6.86 -22.90 10.65
N ASN A 72 -6.28 -23.76 9.80
CA ASN A 72 -6.47 -25.21 9.89
C ASN A 72 -5.60 -25.83 10.99
N VAL A 73 -4.43 -25.23 11.25
CA VAL A 73 -3.61 -25.56 12.41
C VAL A 73 -4.16 -24.77 13.59
N LYS A 74 -4.80 -25.43 14.55
CA LYS A 74 -5.05 -24.81 15.86
C LYS A 74 -3.70 -24.65 16.55
N SER A 75 -2.95 -23.61 16.21
CA SER A 75 -1.90 -23.14 17.10
C SER A 75 -2.58 -22.82 18.43
N ALA A 76 -1.91 -23.14 19.53
CA ALA A 76 -2.25 -22.53 20.80
C ALA A 76 -2.42 -21.03 20.56
N GLY A 77 -3.43 -20.42 21.19
CA GLY A 77 -3.78 -19.01 21.02
C GLY A 77 -2.55 -18.10 21.06
N PRO A 78 -2.67 -16.84 20.60
CA PRO A 78 -1.56 -15.91 20.38
C PRO A 78 -0.44 -16.14 21.40
N GLN A 79 0.75 -16.46 20.89
CA GLN A 79 1.88 -16.95 21.65
C GLN A 79 2.20 -16.04 22.82
N GLU A 80 1.66 -16.41 23.98
CA GLU A 80 1.74 -15.75 25.28
C GLU A 80 1.36 -14.25 25.28
N PRO A 81 0.52 -13.76 26.22
CA PRO A 81 0.63 -12.36 26.58
C PRO A 81 2.10 -12.12 26.97
N SER A 82 2.63 -10.94 26.69
CA SER A 82 3.95 -10.49 27.12
C SER A 82 4.40 -11.20 28.40
N SER A 83 5.67 -11.66 28.46
CA SER A 83 6.30 -12.31 29.63
C SER A 83 6.07 -11.60 30.99
N THR A 84 5.49 -10.40 30.98
CA THR A 84 4.87 -9.69 32.10
C THR A 84 3.34 -9.68 31.96
N PRO A 85 2.57 -10.34 32.83
CA PRO A 85 1.11 -10.22 32.84
C PRO A 85 0.70 -8.75 33.11
N LEU A 86 -0.16 -8.20 32.26
CA LEU A 86 -0.69 -6.85 32.38
C LEU A 86 -2.17 -6.90 32.80
N PRO A 87 -2.64 -5.99 33.67
CA PRO A 87 -4.07 -5.82 33.95
C PRO A 87 -4.90 -5.61 32.67
N GLN A 88 -6.17 -6.03 32.65
CA GLN A 88 -7.05 -5.98 31.47
C GLN A 88 -7.12 -4.59 30.81
N TYR A 89 -7.10 -3.53 31.62
CA TYR A 89 -7.14 -2.14 31.15
C TYR A 89 -5.81 -1.62 30.56
N LEU A 90 -4.76 -2.45 30.56
CA LEU A 90 -3.43 -2.17 30.00
C LEU A 90 -3.04 -3.12 28.84
N LEU A 91 -3.82 -4.16 28.53
CA LEU A 91 -3.53 -5.18 27.50
C LEU A 91 -3.37 -4.61 26.09
N ASP A 92 -4.24 -3.66 25.69
CA ASP A 92 -4.21 -3.06 24.34
C ASP A 92 -3.29 -1.82 24.25
N ARG A 93 -2.57 -1.48 25.33
CA ARG A 93 -1.63 -0.36 25.36
C ARG A 93 -0.22 -0.77 24.93
N SER A 94 -0.07 -1.84 24.14
CA SER A 94 1.24 -2.38 23.76
C SER A 94 2.09 -1.34 23.03
N GLN A 95 3.02 -0.73 23.76
CA GLN A 95 4.24 -0.16 23.19
C GLN A 95 5.13 -1.33 22.78
N PRO A 96 5.60 -1.41 21.53
CA PRO A 96 6.43 -2.52 21.06
C PRO A 96 7.68 -2.63 21.95
N THR A 97 7.90 -3.85 22.48
CA THR A 97 9.00 -4.29 23.37
C THR A 97 10.17 -3.31 23.45
N SER A 98 10.04 -2.35 24.36
CA SER A 98 11.02 -1.31 24.55
C SER A 98 11.93 -1.60 25.73
N ALA A 99 12.17 -2.82 26.20
CA ALA A 99 13.08 -2.98 27.35
C ALA A 99 14.54 -2.63 26.96
N LYS A 100 15.02 -3.16 25.82
CA LYS A 100 16.29 -2.72 25.20
C LYS A 100 16.18 -1.32 24.62
N ALA A 101 15.04 -0.95 24.02
CA ALA A 101 14.81 0.40 23.48
C ALA A 101 14.68 1.46 24.59
N LEU A 102 14.25 1.13 25.80
CA LEU A 102 14.15 2.01 26.99
C LEU A 102 15.50 2.10 27.67
N SER A 103 16.25 1.01 27.75
CA SER A 103 17.61 1.06 28.30
C SER A 103 18.55 1.86 27.39
N SER A 104 18.44 1.64 26.07
CA SER A 104 19.11 2.48 25.07
C SER A 104 18.48 3.87 24.98
N ALA A 105 17.16 4.04 25.14
CA ALA A 105 16.53 5.37 25.22
C ALA A 105 16.86 6.10 26.51
N ILE A 106 17.15 5.45 27.65
CA ILE A 106 17.59 6.12 28.89
C ILE A 106 19.06 6.54 28.72
N LYS A 107 19.90 5.69 28.11
CA LYS A 107 21.28 6.05 27.74
C LYS A 107 21.30 7.18 26.71
N ASN A 108 20.40 7.12 25.71
CA ASN A 108 20.22 8.17 24.72
C ASN A 108 19.62 9.42 25.37
N LYS A 109 18.61 9.35 26.25
CA LYS A 109 18.01 10.47 27.00
C LYS A 109 18.99 11.14 27.97
N ARG A 110 19.97 10.39 28.49
CA ARG A 110 21.13 10.90 29.26
C ARG A 110 22.20 11.53 28.37
N LYS A 111 22.41 11.02 27.14
CA LYS A 111 23.23 11.69 26.11
C LYS A 111 22.51 12.89 25.48
N GLU A 112 21.18 12.86 25.46
CA GLU A 112 20.26 13.88 24.93
C GLU A 112 19.88 14.91 26.00
N SER A 113 20.35 14.86 27.24
CA SER A 113 20.19 16.04 28.12
C SER A 113 20.84 17.28 27.48
N ALA A 114 21.87 17.10 26.66
CA ALA A 114 22.44 18.10 25.76
C ALA A 114 21.65 18.32 24.45
N ALA A 115 20.68 17.45 24.12
CA ALA A 115 19.89 17.44 22.88
C ALA A 115 18.36 17.53 23.09
N LYS A 116 17.87 17.75 24.32
CA LYS A 116 16.43 17.87 24.64
C LYS A 116 15.75 19.02 23.90
N PHE A 117 16.54 19.98 23.43
CA PHE A 117 16.10 21.11 22.63
C PHE A 117 16.56 21.03 21.16
N SER A 118 17.11 19.90 20.71
CA SER A 118 17.49 19.74 19.31
C SER A 118 16.28 19.36 18.46
N VAL A 119 16.14 20.04 17.33
CA VAL A 119 15.07 19.82 16.36
C VAL A 119 15.32 18.49 15.61
N PRO A 120 14.28 17.71 15.23
CA PRO A 120 14.44 16.41 14.55
C PRO A 120 15.31 16.42 13.28
N LEU A 121 15.45 17.57 12.64
CA LEU A 121 16.38 17.82 11.54
C LEU A 121 17.19 19.10 11.87
N PRO A 122 18.35 18.98 12.54
CA PRO A 122 19.10 20.13 13.02
C PRO A 122 19.90 20.84 11.92
N LYS A 123 20.23 20.13 10.83
CA LYS A 123 20.96 20.68 9.69
C LYS A 123 20.25 20.27 8.41
N VAL A 124 19.69 21.25 7.71
CA VAL A 124 19.05 21.07 6.42
C VAL A 124 20.01 21.54 5.33
N LYS A 125 19.88 21.00 4.12
CA LYS A 125 20.63 21.47 2.94
C LYS A 125 20.29 22.95 2.71
N GLY A 126 21.32 23.80 2.59
CA GLY A 126 21.14 25.21 2.23
C GLY A 126 20.54 25.34 0.83
N ILE A 127 19.60 26.26 0.67
CA ILE A 127 18.98 26.64 -0.61
C ILE A 127 19.70 27.91 -1.09
N SER A 128 20.04 28.01 -2.37
CA SER A 128 20.66 29.22 -2.91
C SER A 128 19.62 30.34 -3.07
N GLU A 129 20.04 31.59 -2.99
CA GLU A 129 19.14 32.74 -3.13
C GLU A 129 18.43 32.78 -4.50
N GLU A 130 19.07 32.28 -5.56
CA GLU A 130 18.48 32.16 -6.90
C GLU A 130 17.33 31.14 -6.96
N GLU A 131 17.44 30.02 -6.24
CA GLU A 131 16.34 29.06 -6.11
C GLU A 131 15.20 29.63 -5.26
N MET A 132 15.52 30.51 -4.31
CA MET A 132 14.57 31.09 -3.37
C MET A 132 13.82 32.31 -3.93
N PHE A 133 14.51 33.13 -4.73
CA PHE A 133 13.98 34.38 -5.26
C PHE A 133 13.85 34.35 -6.78
N LYS A 134 12.61 34.51 -7.25
CA LYS A 134 12.34 34.77 -8.67
C LYS A 134 12.36 36.27 -8.93
N VAL A 135 13.25 36.74 -9.81
CA VAL A 135 13.32 38.15 -10.21
C VAL A 135 12.01 38.58 -10.89
N VAL A 136 11.35 39.60 -10.34
CA VAL A 136 10.13 40.20 -10.92
C VAL A 136 10.50 41.49 -11.64
N LYS A 137 10.17 41.57 -12.93
CA LYS A 137 10.43 42.74 -13.79
C LYS A 137 9.17 43.59 -13.89
N THR A 138 9.24 44.89 -13.58
CA THR A 138 8.09 45.80 -13.57
C THR A 138 8.18 46.92 -14.63
N GLY A 139 7.02 47.49 -15.00
CA GLY A 139 6.90 48.60 -15.96
C GLY A 139 6.93 48.20 -17.45
N LYS A 140 6.86 49.19 -18.35
CA LYS A 140 6.76 48.97 -19.81
C LYS A 140 8.05 48.43 -20.46
N LYS A 141 9.22 48.65 -19.84
CA LYS A 141 10.54 48.18 -20.31
C LYS A 141 11.11 47.12 -19.38
N THR A 142 10.44 45.98 -19.30
CA THR A 142 10.77 44.85 -18.42
C THR A 142 12.19 44.28 -18.61
N ALA A 143 12.77 44.39 -19.81
CA ALA A 143 14.13 43.89 -20.07
C ALA A 143 15.27 44.73 -19.43
N LYS A 144 15.00 45.98 -19.01
CA LYS A 144 16.03 46.91 -18.53
C LYS A 144 16.03 47.14 -17.02
N LYS A 145 14.99 46.68 -16.32
CA LYS A 145 14.85 46.85 -14.87
C LYS A 145 14.56 45.50 -14.23
N GLY A 146 15.55 44.96 -13.54
CA GLY A 146 15.47 43.79 -12.68
C GLY A 146 16.30 44.11 -11.44
N TRP A 147 15.75 44.99 -10.62
CA TRP A 147 16.19 45.30 -9.27
C TRP A 147 14.99 45.08 -8.36
#